data_AF-A0A8S3FB17-F1
#
_entry.id   AF-A0A8S3FB17-F1
#
_cell.length_a   1.000
_cell.length_b   1.000
_cell.length_c   1.000
_cell.angle_alpha   90.00
_cell.angle_beta   90.00
_cell.angle_gamma   90.00
#
_symmetry.space_group_name_H-M   'P 1'
#
loop_
_entity.id
_entity.type
_entity.pdbx_description
1 polymer ?
#
loop_
_entity_poly.entity_id
_entity_poly.type
_entity_poly.pdbx_seq_one_letter_code
_entity_poly.pdbx_strand_id
1 'polypeptide(L)'
;AGFRKSVKRLSNLKYFIDPEVEHVLVFPAGTKFFDYDIYLNRHILLMDKASCLPCLALSPPPGSTVLDACAAPGNKTICLANYLKNKG
;
A
#
# COMPACT_ATOMS: atom_id res chain seq x y z
N ALA A 1 21.03 10.70 -7.89
CA ALA A 1 20.07 10.17 -8.90
C ALA A 1 18.75 9.89 -8.19
N GLY A 2 17.62 10.46 -8.64
CA GLY A 2 16.35 10.39 -7.88
C GLY A 2 15.72 8.99 -7.82
N PHE A 3 14.94 8.73 -6.77
CA PHE A 3 14.26 7.45 -6.49
C PHE A 3 13.55 6.85 -7.72
N ARG A 4 12.81 7.67 -8.48
CA ARG A 4 12.15 7.26 -9.73
C ARG A 4 13.10 6.67 -10.78
N LYS A 5 14.32 7.21 -10.92
CA LYS A 5 15.33 6.67 -11.84
C LYS A 5 15.86 5.32 -11.34
N SER A 6 15.97 5.13 -10.03
CA SER A 6 16.38 3.87 -9.41
C SER A 6 15.32 2.79 -9.59
N VAL A 7 14.04 3.11 -9.37
CA VAL A 7 12.90 2.18 -9.59
C VAL A 7 12.87 1.67 -11.04
N LYS A 8 13.09 2.56 -12.02
CA LYS A 8 13.13 2.17 -13.44
C LYS A 8 14.26 1.18 -13.80
N ARG A 9 15.27 1.05 -12.93
CA ARG A 9 16.40 0.12 -13.11
C ARG A 9 16.19 -1.19 -12.35
N LEU A 10 15.11 -1.34 -11.59
CA LEU A 10 14.80 -2.60 -10.93
C LEU A 10 14.56 -3.68 -11.99
N SER A 11 14.97 -4.90 -11.66
CA SER A 11 14.71 -6.10 -12.45
C SER A 11 14.47 -7.27 -11.52
N ASN A 12 13.79 -8.31 -12.04
CA ASN A 12 13.40 -9.50 -11.30
C ASN A 12 12.52 -9.14 -10.07
N LEU A 13 12.54 -9.95 -9.02
CA LEU A 13 11.78 -9.71 -7.78
C LEU A 13 12.53 -8.78 -6.80
N LYS A 14 13.45 -7.94 -7.28
CA LYS A 14 14.05 -6.89 -6.46
C LYS A 14 13.04 -5.77 -6.24
N TYR A 15 13.05 -5.19 -5.05
CA TYR A 15 12.14 -4.12 -4.68
C TYR A 15 12.85 -3.00 -3.92
N PHE A 16 12.17 -1.86 -3.82
CA PHE A 16 12.47 -0.82 -2.85
C PHE A 16 11.31 -0.71 -1.86
N ILE A 17 11.62 -0.23 -0.66
CA ILE A 17 10.60 0.32 0.23
C ILE A 17 10.42 1.79 -0.19
N ASP A 18 9.18 2.25 -0.32
CA ASP A 18 8.91 3.63 -0.62
C ASP A 18 9.40 4.54 0.53
N PRO A 19 10.12 5.64 0.23
CA PRO A 19 10.69 6.49 1.28
C PRO A 19 9.67 7.42 1.95
N GLU A 20 8.50 7.64 1.34
CA GLU A 20 7.49 8.61 1.83
C GLU A 20 6.29 7.91 2.46
N VAL A 21 5.96 6.71 1.99
CA VAL A 21 4.80 5.94 2.47
C VAL A 21 5.28 4.64 3.08
N GLU A 22 5.17 4.53 4.40
CA GLU A 22 5.54 3.33 5.13
C GLU A 22 4.76 2.11 4.61
N HIS A 23 5.41 0.94 4.60
CA HIS A 23 4.86 -0.34 4.16
C HIS A 23 4.50 -0.46 2.66
N VAL A 24 4.83 0.53 1.82
CA VAL A 24 4.69 0.40 0.36
C VAL A 24 5.96 -0.20 -0.23
N LEU A 25 5.80 -1.33 -0.91
CA LEU A 25 6.88 -2.00 -1.66
C LEU A 25 6.76 -1.67 -3.15
N VAL A 26 7.87 -1.26 -3.76
CA VAL A 26 7.95 -0.85 -5.17
C VAL A 26 8.74 -1.88 -5.96
N PHE A 27 8.08 -2.49 -6.93
CA PHE A 27 8.64 -3.52 -7.84
C PHE A 27 8.80 -2.97 -9.27
N PRO A 28 9.54 -3.67 -10.16
CA PRO A 28 9.55 -3.33 -11.58
C PRO A 28 8.14 -3.24 -12.18
N ALA A 29 7.98 -2.39 -13.19
CA ALA A 29 6.73 -2.32 -13.94
C ALA A 29 6.44 -3.68 -14.61
N GLY A 30 5.19 -4.14 -14.52
CA GLY A 30 4.75 -5.40 -15.11
C GLY A 30 5.01 -6.64 -14.26
N THR A 31 5.58 -6.51 -13.05
CA THR A 31 5.63 -7.62 -12.08
C THR A 31 4.20 -8.06 -11.75
N LYS A 32 3.91 -9.35 -11.94
CA LYS A 32 2.60 -9.96 -11.68
C LYS A 32 2.65 -10.68 -10.34
N PHE A 33 1.72 -10.36 -9.45
CA PHE A 33 1.57 -11.01 -8.14
C PHE A 33 0.27 -11.80 -8.00
N PHE A 34 -0.64 -11.72 -8.97
CA PHE A 34 -1.99 -12.28 -8.85
C PHE A 34 -2.03 -13.78 -8.55
N ASP A 35 -1.02 -14.53 -8.98
CA ASP A 35 -0.92 -15.98 -8.81
C ASP A 35 -0.05 -16.39 -7.60
N TYR A 36 0.48 -15.41 -6.86
CA TYR A 36 1.37 -15.68 -5.73
C TYR A 36 0.57 -15.86 -4.45
N ASP A 37 0.97 -16.82 -3.61
CA ASP A 37 0.33 -17.09 -2.31
C ASP A 37 0.22 -15.85 -1.43
N ILE A 38 1.22 -14.95 -1.46
CA ILE A 38 1.19 -13.70 -0.69
C ILE A 38 0.03 -12.78 -1.10
N TYR A 39 -0.39 -12.81 -2.35
CA TYR A 39 -1.53 -12.05 -2.83
C TYR A 39 -2.84 -12.81 -2.59
N LEU A 40 -2.87 -14.10 -2.91
CA LEU A 40 -4.05 -14.97 -2.75
C LEU A 40 -4.51 -15.06 -1.28
N ASN A 41 -3.56 -15.16 -0.36
CA ASN A 41 -3.80 -15.17 1.09
C ASN A 41 -3.92 -13.76 1.70
N ARG A 42 -3.98 -12.71 0.87
CA ARG A 42 -4.19 -11.30 1.28
C ARG A 42 -3.11 -10.77 2.24
N HIS A 43 -1.89 -11.30 2.16
CA HIS A 43 -0.73 -10.74 2.89
C HIS A 43 -0.23 -9.43 2.29
N ILE A 44 -0.48 -9.22 0.99
CA ILE A 44 -0.20 -7.95 0.30
C ILE A 44 -1.44 -7.41 -0.41
N LEU A 45 -1.47 -6.10 -0.60
CA LEU A 45 -2.49 -5.42 -1.40
C LEU A 45 -1.82 -4.70 -2.56
N LEU A 46 -2.27 -4.95 -3.79
CA LEU A 46 -1.81 -4.25 -4.97
C LEU A 46 -2.58 -2.94 -5.10
N MET A 47 -1.90 -1.81 -4.88
CA MET A 47 -2.51 -0.49 -4.90
C MET A 47 -1.54 0.54 -5.48
N ASP A 48 -2.08 1.56 -6.15
CA ASP A 48 -1.30 2.73 -6.54
C ASP A 48 -0.83 3.50 -5.30
N LYS A 49 0.43 3.98 -5.33
CA LYS A 49 1.04 4.74 -4.22
C LYS A 49 0.19 5.95 -3.82
N ALA A 50 -0.37 6.69 -4.79
CA ALA A 50 -1.16 7.87 -4.50
C ALA A 50 -2.43 7.54 -3.70
N SER A 51 -2.95 6.32 -3.82
CA SER A 51 -4.11 5.87 -3.03
C SER A 51 -3.81 5.65 -1.55
N CYS A 52 -2.53 5.52 -1.17
CA CYS A 52 -2.11 5.44 0.23
C CYS A 52 -1.95 6.82 0.89
N LEU A 53 -1.78 7.89 0.10
CA LEU A 53 -1.55 9.24 0.61
C LEU A 53 -2.71 9.78 1.47
N PRO A 54 -4.00 9.55 1.16
CA PRO A 54 -5.10 9.97 2.03
C PRO A 54 -5.06 9.29 3.40
N CYS A 55 -4.71 7.99 3.47
CA CYS A 55 -4.57 7.29 4.76
C CYS A 55 -3.42 7.88 5.56
N LEU A 56 -2.29 8.15 4.90
CA LEU A 56 -1.12 8.75 5.54
C LEU A 56 -1.41 10.16 6.04
N ALA A 57 -2.12 10.97 5.26
CA ALA A 57 -2.53 12.31 5.67
C ALA A 57 -3.51 12.28 6.86
N LEU A 58 -4.42 11.30 6.90
CA LEU A 58 -5.36 11.14 8.00
C LEU A 58 -4.70 10.55 9.27
N SER A 59 -3.78 9.59 9.10
CA SER A 59 -3.04 8.88 10.16
C SER A 59 -3.87 8.61 11.42
N PRO A 60 -5.02 7.91 11.32
CA PRO A 60 -5.90 7.73 12.47
C PRO A 60 -5.24 6.85 13.54
N PRO A 61 -5.24 7.27 14.82
CA PRO A 61 -4.70 6.45 15.89
C PRO A 61 -5.62 5.24 16.16
N PRO A 62 -5.06 4.09 16.59
CA PRO A 62 -5.86 2.96 17.07
C PRO A 62 -6.88 3.37 18.14
N GLY A 63 -8.10 2.89 18.01
CA GLY A 63 -9.25 3.19 18.89
C GLY A 63 -10.08 4.40 18.46
N SER A 64 -9.73 5.06 17.35
CA SER A 64 -10.56 6.12 16.76
C SER A 64 -11.60 5.59 15.77
N THR A 65 -12.73 6.27 15.68
CA THR A 65 -13.77 5.97 14.70
C THR A 65 -13.55 6.76 13.41
N VAL A 66 -13.53 6.07 12.27
CA VAL A 66 -13.25 6.65 10.95
C VAL A 66 -14.38 6.35 9.98
N LEU A 67 -14.78 7.35 9.18
CA LEU A 67 -15.77 7.21 8.10
C LEU A 67 -15.08 7.25 6.72
N ASP A 68 -15.15 6.14 5.99
CA ASP A 68 -14.82 6.09 4.56
C ASP A 68 -16.12 6.21 3.74
N ALA A 69 -16.48 7.46 3.40
CA ALA A 69 -17.77 7.77 2.78
C ALA A 69 -17.97 7.18 1.36
N CYS A 70 -16.88 6.82 0.67
CA CYS A 70 -16.91 6.26 -0.68
C CYS A 70 -16.02 5.01 -0.75
N ALA A 71 -16.30 4.06 0.13
CA ALA A 71 -15.42 2.94 0.42
C ALA A 71 -15.19 1.98 -0.76
N ALA A 72 -16.21 1.69 -1.58
CA ALA A 72 -16.10 0.67 -2.62
C ALA A 72 -14.98 0.98 -3.65
N PRO A 73 -14.12 0.01 -4.03
CA PRO A 73 -14.14 -1.43 -3.68
C PRO A 73 -13.46 -1.82 -2.34
N GLY A 74 -12.94 -0.87 -1.55
CA GLY A 74 -12.48 -1.09 -0.16
C GLY A 74 -10.98 -0.93 0.08
N ASN A 75 -10.19 -0.63 -0.94
CA ASN A 75 -8.73 -0.53 -0.82
C ASN A 75 -8.28 0.50 0.23
N LYS A 76 -8.91 1.68 0.26
CA LYS A 76 -8.61 2.73 1.24
C LYS A 76 -9.09 2.33 2.64
N THR A 77 -10.25 1.67 2.73
CA THR A 77 -10.77 1.13 3.99
C THR A 77 -9.80 0.13 4.61
N ILE A 78 -9.21 -0.77 3.83
CA ILE A 78 -8.18 -1.72 4.30
C ILE A 78 -6.92 -0.98 4.77
N CYS A 79 -6.49 0.02 4.00
CA CYS A 79 -5.37 0.88 4.37
C CYS A 79 -5.61 1.59 5.72
N LEU A 80 -6.81 2.14 5.95
CA LEU A 80 -7.20 2.74 7.23
C LEU A 80 -7.25 1.71 8.37
N ALA A 81 -7.76 0.51 8.12
CA ALA A 81 -7.78 -0.57 9.11
C ALA A 81 -6.36 -0.95 9.60
N ASN A 82 -5.35 -0.84 8.72
CA ASN A 82 -3.95 -1.03 9.09
C ASN A 82 -3.45 0.04 10.09
N TYR A 83 -3.77 1.33 9.87
CA TYR A 83 -3.44 2.41 10.80
C TYR A 83 -4.14 2.23 12.15
N LEU A 84 -5.42 1.84 12.12
CA LEU A 84 -6.21 1.54 13.30
C LEU A 84 -5.72 0.27 14.03
N LYS A 85 -4.84 -0.53 13.42
CA LYS A 85 -4.40 -1.85 13.93
C LYS A 85 -5.59 -2.76 14.26
N ASN A 86 -6.63 -2.71 13.41
CA ASN A 86 -7.92 -3.36 13.65
C ASN A 86 -8.57 -3.02 15.01
N LYS A 87 -8.33 -1.81 15.52
CA LYS A 87 -8.97 -1.24 16.71
C LYS A 87 -9.60 0.08 16.31
N GLY A 88 -10.91 0.10 16.13
CA GLY A 88 -11.70 1.29 15.79
C GLY A 88 -13.01 1.30 16.54
#